data_AF-X0S1P2-F1
#
_entry.id   AF-X0S1P2-F1
#
_cell.length_a   1.000
_cell.length_b   1.000
_cell.length_c   1.000
_cell.angle_alpha   90.00
_cell.angle_beta   90.00
_cell.angle_gamma   90.00
#
_symmetry.space_group_name_H-M   'P 1'
#
loop_
_entity.id
_entity.type
_entity.pdbx_description
1 polymer ?
#
loop_
_entity_poly.entity_id
_entity_poly.type
_entity_poly.pdbx_seq_one_letter_code
_entity_poly.pdbx_strand_id
1 'polypeptide(L)' 'MQDWQLVRLDITETTDDSKAILARYKLFGPPALLYYQNGQLTNQQVGEIDRPEFEQTLTMLNN' A
#
# COMPACT_ATOMS: atom_id res chain seq x y z
N MET A 1 13.12 -3.28 8.30
CA MET A 1 12.77 -2.03 7.59
C MET A 1 13.92 -1.48 6.74
N GLN A 2 15.20 -1.80 6.99
CA GLN A 2 16.33 -1.24 6.21
C GLN A 2 16.24 -1.55 4.70
N ASP A 3 15.53 -2.61 4.29
CA ASP A 3 15.40 -3.03 2.90
C ASP A 3 14.10 -2.59 2.19
N TRP A 4 13.25 -1.80 2.88
CA TRP A 4 12.00 -1.30 2.30
C TRP A 4 12.12 0.19 1.93
N GLN A 5 11.67 0.53 0.73
CA GLN A 5 11.46 1.91 0.34
C GLN A 5 9.99 2.30 0.61
N LEU A 6 9.78 3.34 1.42
CA LEU A 6 8.45 3.91 1.62
C LEU A 6 8.11 4.89 0.49
N VAL A 7 7.03 4.62 -0.22
CA VAL A 7 6.43 5.56 -1.17
C VAL A 7 5.07 5.97 -0.63
N ARG A 8 4.87 7.28 -0.46
CA ARG A 8 3.57 7.85 -0.10
C ARG A 8 2.99 8.55 -1.31
N LEU A 9 1.80 8.13 -1.70
CA LEU A 9 0.98 8.83 -2.66
C LEU A 9 -0.10 9.61 -1.92
N ASP A 10 -0.14 10.92 -2.13
CA ASP A 10 -1.22 11.75 -1.64
C ASP A 10 -2.38 11.76 -2.65
N ILE A 11 -3.56 11.37 -2.19
CA ILE A 11 -4.80 11.34 -2.97
C ILE A 11 -5.91 12.15 -2.30
N THR A 12 -5.56 13.10 -1.40
CA THR A 12 -6.54 13.97 -0.75
C THR A 12 -7.37 14.74 -1.77
N GLU A 13 -6.77 15.17 -2.88
CA GLU A 13 -7.50 15.76 -4.01
C GLU A 13 -8.01 14.68 -4.97
N THR A 14 -9.29 14.81 -5.37
CA THR A 14 -9.91 13.92 -6.35
C THR A 14 -9.60 14.41 -7.77
N THR A 15 -8.47 13.99 -8.31
CA THR A 15 -8.04 14.22 -9.70
C THR A 15 -8.31 12.98 -10.55
N ASP A 16 -8.16 13.10 -11.87
CA ASP A 16 -8.30 11.93 -12.75
C ASP A 16 -7.17 10.90 -12.53
N ASP A 17 -5.96 11.36 -12.17
CA ASP A 17 -4.85 10.48 -11.80
C ASP A 17 -5.13 9.73 -10.49
N SER A 18 -5.66 10.41 -9.46
CA SER A 18 -5.98 9.73 -8.19
C SER A 18 -7.11 8.71 -8.37
N LYS A 19 -8.13 9.01 -9.19
CA LYS A 19 -9.16 8.04 -9.59
C LYS A 19 -8.58 6.85 -10.35
N ALA A 20 -7.67 7.08 -11.29
CA ALA A 20 -7.04 6.02 -12.08
C ALA A 20 -6.22 5.07 -11.21
N ILE A 21 -5.51 5.60 -10.21
CA ILE A 21 -4.74 4.80 -9.25
C ILE A 21 -5.67 3.96 -8.36
N LEU A 22 -6.72 4.57 -7.81
CA LEU A 22 -7.73 3.84 -7.02
C LEU A 22 -8.36 2.71 -7.83
N ALA A 23 -8.75 2.97 -9.07
CA ALA A 23 -9.31 1.96 -9.97
C ALA A 23 -8.30 0.84 -10.28
N ARG A 24 -7.03 1.18 -10.57
CA ARG A 24 -5.96 0.21 -10.85
C ARG A 24 -5.77 -0.79 -9.71
N TYR A 25 -5.85 -0.33 -8.47
CA TYR A 25 -5.69 -1.16 -7.27
C TYR A 25 -7.02 -1.64 -6.67
N LYS A 26 -8.15 -1.35 -7.33
CA LYS A 26 -9.51 -1.69 -6.86
C LYS A 26 -9.77 -1.19 -5.42
N LEU A 27 -9.27 0.01 -5.12
CA LEU A 27 -9.43 0.67 -3.84
C LEU A 27 -10.60 1.64 -3.90
N PHE A 28 -11.43 1.65 -2.86
CA PHE A 28 -12.46 2.68 -2.70
C PHE A 28 -11.89 3.99 -2.19
N GLY A 29 -10.75 3.93 -1.49
CA GLY A 29 -10.08 5.08 -0.89
C GLY A 29 -9.01 4.64 0.11
N PRO A 30 -8.37 5.61 0.79
CA PRO A 30 -7.46 5.34 1.89
C PRO A 30 -8.23 5.00 3.20
N PRO A 31 -7.56 4.40 4.21
CA PRO A 31 -6.17 3.97 4.21
C PRO A 31 -5.95 2.65 3.43
N ALA A 32 -4.80 2.55 2.75
CA ALA A 32 -4.35 1.35 2.06
C ALA A 32 -2.83 1.28 2.06
N LEU A 33 -2.28 0.08 2.26
CA LEU A 33 -0.85 -0.22 2.12
C LEU A 33 -0.66 -1.23 0.99
N LEU A 34 0.24 -0.92 0.06
CA LEU A 34 0.59 -1.76 -1.08
C LEU A 34 2.04 -2.19 -0.96
N TYR A 35 2.30 -3.49 -1.08
CA TYR A 35 3.64 -4.05 -0.92
C TYR A 35 4.18 -4.53 -2.26
N TYR A 36 5.35 -4.01 -2.63
CA TYR A 36 6.03 -4.36 -3.87
C TYR A 36 7.35 -5.05 -3.60
N GLN A 37 7.62 -6.13 -4.35
CA GLN A 37 8.91 -6.81 -4.37
C GLN A 37 9.31 -7.06 -5.82
N ASN A 38 10.53 -6.69 -6.19
CA ASN A 38 11.03 -6.80 -7.57
C ASN A 38 10.08 -6.18 -8.62
N GLY A 39 9.42 -5.06 -8.27
CA GLY A 39 8.48 -4.35 -9.13
C GLY A 39 7.08 -4.98 -9.25
N GLN A 40 6.79 -6.06 -8.54
CA GLN A 40 5.48 -6.72 -8.54
C GLN A 40 4.73 -6.48 -7.23
N LEU A 41 3.42 -6.24 -7.32
CA LEU A 41 2.54 -6.15 -6.15
C LEU A 41 2.37 -7.54 -5.54
N THR A 42 2.87 -7.75 -4.32
CA THR A 42 2.83 -9.07 -3.65
C THR A 42 1.79 -9.13 -2.54
N ASN A 43 1.43 -8.00 -1.93
CA ASN A 43 0.39 -7.94 -0.93
C ASN A 43 -0.29 -6.56 -0.90
N GLN A 44 -1.49 -6.52 -0.32
CA GLN A 44 -2.19 -5.27 -0.02
C GLN A 44 -2.98 -5.40 1.29
N GLN A 45 -3.04 -4.32 2.06
CA GLN A 45 -3.94 -4.17 3.20
C GLN A 45 -4.83 -2.96 2.93
N VAL A 46 -6.13 -3.11 3.16
CA VAL A 46 -7.15 -2.09 2.85
C VAL A 46 -8.01 -1.88 4.08
N GLY A 47 -8.23 -0.62 4.43
CA GLY A 47 -8.90 -0.25 5.68
C GLY A 47 -7.90 0.06 6.79
N GLU A 48 -8.43 0.22 8.00
CA GLU A 48 -7.62 0.50 9.19
C GLU A 48 -6.66 -0.66 9.47
N ILE A 49 -5.39 -0.35 9.68
CA ILE A 49 -4.31 -1.33 9.85
C ILE A 49 -3.55 -0.93 11.11
N ASP A 50 -3.57 -1.81 12.10
CA ASP A 50 -2.84 -1.57 13.33
C ASP A 50 -1.34 -1.82 13.13
N ARG A 51 -0.53 -1.13 13.94
CA ARG A 51 0.93 -1.26 13.90
C ARG A 51 1.42 -2.72 13.99
N PRO A 52 0.91 -3.58 14.89
CA PRO A 52 1.39 -4.96 14.98
C PRO A 52 1.10 -5.77 13.70
N GLU A 53 -0.06 -5.55 13.08
CA GLU A 53 -0.44 -6.23 11.83
C GLU A 53 0.45 -5.78 10.66
N PHE A 54 0.75 -4.48 10.60
CA PHE A 54 1.69 -3.92 9.65
C PHE A 54 3.10 -4.53 9.79
N GLU A 55 3.63 -4.56 11.02
CA GLU A 55 4.97 -5.11 11.30
C GLU A 55 5.05 -6.62 11.01
N GLN A 56 3.99 -7.37 11.32
CA GLN A 56 3.89 -8.78 10.99
C GLN A 56 3.92 -9.01 9.47
N THR A 57 3.18 -8.20 8.71
CA THR A 57 3.16 -8.27 7.24
C THR A 57 4.55 -8.02 6.65
N LEU A 58 5.24 -6.98 7.11
CA LEU A 58 6.61 -6.69 6.68
C LEU A 58 7.57 -7.84 7.00
N THR A 59 7.45 -8.45 8.17
CA THR A 59 8.27 -9.59 8.57
C THR A 59 8.03 -10.81 7.67
N MET A 60 6.76 -11.10 7.37
CA MET A 60 6.39 -12.22 6.50
C MET A 60 6.94 -12.05 5.08
N LEU A 61 6.93 -10.83 4.55
CA LEU A 61 7.38 -10.55 3.18
C LEU A 61 8.90 -10.51 3.03
N ASN A 62 9.67 -10.38 4.12
CA ASN A 62 11.15 -10.42 4.07
C ASN A 62 11.74 -11.83 4.10
N ASN A 63 10.92 -12.85 4.39
CA ASN A 63 11.34 -14.25 4.44
C ASN A 63 11.15 -14.92 3.08
#